data_AF-A0A9X6ABC1-F1
#
_entry.id   AF-A0A9X6ABC1-F1
#
_cell.length_a   1.000
_cell.length_b   1.000
_cell.length_c   1.000
_cell.angle_alpha   90.00
_cell.angle_beta   90.00
_cell.angle_gamma   90.00
#
_symmetry.space_group_name_H-M   'P 1'
#
loop_
_entity.id
_entity.type
_entity.pdbx_description
1 polymer ?
#
loop_
_entity_poly.entity_id
_entity_poly.type
_entity_poly.pdbx_seq_one_letter_code
_entity_poly.pdbx_strand_id
1 'polypeptide(L)'
;MATCRSRVADHPEQIRWHRQPSDDKTARVNTLPPLPGPLPLPVPDPRAHDVVLDYAGMHALVADLVLPGDASMYVMSAMETSRELIRHSYYRYEFATVAVMHSLYALEHVLAERLAVDKPLQDVIERAVDAGLIAAELAAELDRGRLLRDKLTQGAVTSAALGPVRATEMVRVVFDAVSLLLRPSAVAEATAADTSGAQPEDQLAGLWEEHRRALFPASFRGVDIEGVDLVLLDADVHGLVQ
;
A
#
# COMPACT_ATOMS: atom_id res chain seq x y z
N MET A 1 67.08 -30.77 -27.31
CA MET A 1 66.56 -30.97 -25.94
C MET A 1 66.40 -29.59 -25.32
N ALA A 2 65.34 -28.85 -25.66
CA ALA A 2 63.97 -28.94 -25.14
C ALA A 2 63.85 -28.29 -23.76
N THR A 3 63.40 -27.04 -23.80
CA THR A 3 63.20 -26.08 -22.72
C THR A 3 61.97 -26.40 -21.85
N CYS A 4 62.12 -26.09 -20.56
CA CYS A 4 61.12 -26.17 -19.50
C CYS A 4 59.89 -25.29 -19.79
N ARG A 5 58.67 -25.85 -19.71
CA ARG A 5 57.41 -25.08 -19.67
C ARG A 5 56.68 -25.34 -18.36
N SER A 6 56.56 -24.28 -17.57
CA SER A 6 55.65 -24.15 -16.43
C SER A 6 54.19 -24.24 -16.88
N ARG A 7 53.38 -25.07 -16.22
CA ARG A 7 51.91 -25.06 -16.32
C ARG A 7 51.37 -24.02 -15.34
N VAL A 8 50.78 -22.96 -15.90
CA VAL A 8 50.01 -21.95 -15.17
C VAL A 8 48.59 -22.45 -14.95
N ALA A 9 48.05 -22.09 -13.79
CA ALA A 9 46.77 -22.51 -13.22
C ALA A 9 45.54 -22.17 -14.09
N ASP A 10 44.57 -23.08 -14.09
CA ASP A 10 43.20 -22.86 -14.56
C ASP A 10 42.54 -21.73 -13.75
N HIS A 11 42.08 -20.69 -14.43
CA HIS A 11 41.11 -19.72 -13.91
C HIS A 11 39.76 -20.03 -14.57
N PRO A 12 38.65 -20.16 -13.81
CA PRO A 12 37.34 -20.36 -14.39
C PRO A 12 36.92 -19.08 -15.13
N GLU A 13 36.56 -19.25 -16.40
CA GLU A 13 36.09 -18.18 -17.27
C GLU A 13 34.90 -17.46 -16.63
N GLN A 14 35.05 -16.15 -16.47
CA GLN A 14 33.96 -15.24 -16.13
C GLN A 14 32.87 -15.38 -17.19
N ILE A 15 31.68 -15.80 -16.76
CA ILE A 15 30.47 -15.73 -17.57
C ILE A 15 30.19 -14.25 -17.80
N ARG A 16 30.69 -13.74 -18.93
CA ARG A 16 30.41 -12.40 -19.43
C ARG A 16 28.98 -12.45 -19.93
N TRP A 17 28.04 -11.98 -19.10
CA TRP A 17 26.67 -11.74 -19.53
C TRP A 17 26.68 -10.76 -20.69
N HIS A 18 26.63 -11.28 -21.91
CA HIS A 18 26.35 -10.49 -23.09
C HIS A 18 24.89 -10.02 -22.94
N ARG A 19 24.72 -8.76 -22.54
CA ARG A 19 23.43 -8.08 -22.58
C ARG A 19 22.97 -8.10 -24.04
N GLN A 20 22.14 -9.08 -24.37
CA GLN A 20 21.40 -9.09 -25.62
C GLN A 20 20.52 -7.84 -25.60
N PRO A 21 20.63 -6.92 -26.59
CA PRO A 21 19.72 -5.79 -26.65
C PRO A 21 18.31 -6.35 -26.74
N SER A 22 17.50 -6.04 -25.74
CA SER A 22 16.09 -6.39 -25.76
C SER A 22 15.45 -5.66 -26.94
N ASP A 23 14.87 -6.39 -27.88
CA ASP A 23 13.94 -5.86 -28.89
C ASP A 23 12.59 -5.48 -28.23
N ASP A 24 12.64 -4.96 -27.00
CA ASP A 24 11.49 -4.37 -26.32
C ASP A 24 11.14 -3.08 -27.06
N LYS A 25 10.36 -3.24 -28.13
CA LYS A 25 9.42 -2.21 -28.53
C LYS A 25 8.54 -1.95 -27.32
N THR A 26 8.86 -0.90 -26.56
CA THR A 26 7.91 -0.24 -25.67
C THR A 26 6.59 -0.15 -26.42
N ALA A 27 5.50 -0.63 -25.82
CA ALA A 27 4.17 -0.53 -26.44
C ALA A 27 3.99 0.93 -26.89
N ARG A 28 3.67 1.14 -28.18
CA ARG A 28 3.48 2.49 -28.71
C ARG A 28 2.41 3.16 -27.86
N VAL A 29 2.79 4.22 -27.14
CA VAL A 29 1.83 5.09 -26.45
C VAL A 29 0.79 5.47 -27.49
N ASN A 30 -0.47 5.20 -27.16
CA ASN A 30 -1.57 5.35 -28.08
C ASN A 30 -1.73 6.86 -28.38
N THR A 31 -1.16 7.35 -29.48
CA THR A 31 -1.25 8.75 -29.93
C THR A 31 -2.53 9.00 -30.73
N LEU A 32 -3.57 8.20 -30.52
CA LEU A 32 -4.85 8.44 -31.16
C LEU A 32 -5.40 9.78 -30.68
N PRO A 33 -5.95 10.61 -31.58
CA PRO A 33 -6.67 11.80 -31.16
C PRO A 33 -7.79 11.41 -30.18
N PRO A 34 -8.09 12.25 -29.18
CA PRO A 34 -9.16 11.96 -28.23
C PRO A 34 -10.43 11.63 -29.01
N LEU A 35 -11.05 10.50 -28.66
CA LEU A 35 -12.29 10.04 -29.30
C LEU A 35 -13.35 11.15 -29.19
N PRO A 36 -13.98 11.56 -30.30
CA PRO A 36 -15.09 12.50 -30.22
C PRO A 36 -16.27 11.80 -29.52
N GLY A 37 -16.56 12.21 -28.28
CA GLY A 37 -17.68 11.69 -27.49
C GLY A 37 -17.32 11.43 -26.02
N PRO A 38 -18.30 11.04 -25.19
CA PRO A 38 -18.04 10.63 -23.81
C PRO A 38 -17.05 9.46 -23.77
N LEU A 39 -16.16 9.46 -22.77
CA LEU A 39 -15.26 8.33 -22.55
C LEU A 39 -16.08 7.04 -22.34
N PRO A 40 -15.65 5.90 -22.91
CA PRO A 40 -16.34 4.64 -22.68
C PRO A 40 -16.32 4.28 -21.19
N LEU A 41 -17.46 3.81 -20.69
CA LEU A 41 -17.55 3.33 -19.31
C LEU A 41 -16.64 2.11 -19.13
N PRO A 42 -15.97 1.97 -17.97
CA PRO A 42 -15.15 0.80 -17.68
C PRO A 42 -16.00 -0.47 -17.70
N VAL A 43 -15.50 -1.50 -18.38
CA VAL A 43 -16.19 -2.79 -18.49
C VAL A 43 -15.83 -3.65 -17.26
N PRO A 44 -16.81 -4.22 -16.54
CA PRO A 44 -16.54 -5.11 -15.41
C PRO A 44 -15.72 -6.34 -15.84
N ASP A 45 -14.88 -6.84 -14.94
CA ASP A 45 -14.20 -8.12 -15.16
C ASP A 45 -15.27 -9.22 -15.25
N PRO A 46 -15.21 -10.14 -16.23
CA PRO A 46 -16.18 -11.22 -16.33
C PRO A 46 -16.29 -12.06 -15.05
N ARG A 47 -15.26 -12.15 -14.21
CA ARG A 47 -15.30 -12.91 -12.95
C ARG A 47 -16.00 -12.16 -11.82
N ALA A 48 -16.27 -10.87 -11.96
CA ALA A 48 -16.89 -10.07 -10.90
C ALA A 48 -18.36 -10.47 -10.62
N HIS A 49 -19.07 -10.98 -11.64
CA HIS A 49 -20.47 -11.41 -11.51
C HIS A 49 -20.67 -12.57 -10.54
N ASP A 50 -19.64 -13.39 -10.32
CA ASP A 50 -19.67 -14.51 -9.35
C ASP A 50 -19.60 -14.01 -7.89
N VAL A 51 -19.31 -12.72 -7.70
CA VAL A 51 -19.05 -12.11 -6.39
C VAL A 51 -20.13 -11.11 -6.01
N VAL A 52 -20.46 -10.19 -6.92
CA VAL A 52 -21.46 -9.14 -6.72
C VAL A 52 -22.25 -8.89 -8.01
N LEU A 53 -23.49 -8.43 -7.88
CA LEU A 53 -24.35 -8.12 -9.02
C LEU A 53 -23.88 -6.87 -9.78
N ASP A 54 -23.40 -5.87 -9.05
CA ASP A 54 -22.93 -4.60 -9.59
C ASP A 54 -21.76 -4.03 -8.76
N TYR A 55 -21.22 -2.90 -9.20
CA TYR A 55 -20.15 -2.21 -8.47
C TYR A 55 -20.59 -1.79 -7.06
N ALA A 56 -21.87 -1.48 -6.86
CA ALA A 56 -22.37 -1.06 -5.56
C ALA A 56 -22.26 -2.19 -4.51
N GLY A 57 -22.42 -3.45 -4.94
CA GLY A 57 -22.16 -4.61 -4.09
C GLY A 57 -20.74 -4.65 -3.52
N MET A 58 -19.75 -4.08 -4.21
CA MET A 58 -18.38 -4.01 -3.67
C MET A 58 -18.26 -3.08 -2.48
N HIS A 59 -19.10 -2.03 -2.37
CA HIS A 59 -19.12 -1.17 -1.19
C HIS A 59 -19.53 -1.95 0.06
N ALA A 60 -20.54 -2.82 -0.07
CA ALA A 60 -20.97 -3.69 1.01
C ALA A 60 -19.87 -4.69 1.40
N LEU A 61 -19.15 -5.25 0.43
CA LEU A 61 -18.06 -6.19 0.68
C LEU A 61 -16.94 -5.58 1.53
N VAL A 62 -16.59 -4.31 1.29
CA VAL A 62 -15.49 -3.64 2.00
C VAL A 62 -15.94 -2.77 3.18
N ALA A 63 -17.23 -2.78 3.52
CA ALA A 63 -17.80 -1.88 4.53
C ALA A 63 -17.14 -2.05 5.92
N ASP A 64 -16.77 -3.28 6.27
CA ASP A 64 -16.15 -3.58 7.57
C ASP A 64 -14.64 -3.31 7.61
N LEU A 65 -14.02 -2.92 6.48
CA LEU A 65 -12.60 -2.55 6.43
C LEU A 65 -12.43 -1.10 6.89
N VAL A 66 -12.61 -0.90 8.19
CA VAL A 66 -12.53 0.41 8.86
C VAL A 66 -11.08 0.75 9.19
N LEU A 67 -10.64 1.95 8.81
CA LEU A 67 -9.27 2.42 9.05
C LEU A 67 -9.06 2.77 10.53
N PRO A 68 -7.94 2.39 11.15
CA PRO A 68 -7.60 2.79 12.51
C PRO A 68 -7.14 4.26 12.55
N GLY A 69 -7.66 5.03 13.51
CA GLY A 69 -7.44 6.48 13.59
C GLY A 69 -6.05 6.93 14.05
N ASP A 70 -5.33 6.08 14.80
CA ASP A 70 -4.03 6.42 15.40
C ASP A 70 -2.83 5.94 14.57
N ALA A 71 -3.08 5.56 13.31
CA ALA A 71 -2.05 5.04 12.40
C ALA A 71 -1.20 6.16 11.79
N SER A 72 0.06 5.85 11.45
CA SER A 72 0.89 6.76 10.64
C SER A 72 0.26 6.99 9.25
N MET A 73 0.57 8.12 8.62
CA MET A 73 0.05 8.45 7.27
C MET A 73 0.35 7.34 6.25
N TYR A 74 1.53 6.73 6.34
CA TYR A 74 1.90 5.60 5.49
C TYR A 74 0.95 4.41 5.68
N VAL A 75 0.68 4.02 6.92
CA VAL A 75 -0.19 2.88 7.26
C VAL A 75 -1.62 3.16 6.84
N MET A 76 -2.15 4.36 7.11
CA MET A 76 -3.48 4.77 6.66
C MET A 76 -3.60 4.69 5.13
N SER A 77 -2.64 5.25 4.40
CA SER A 77 -2.63 5.24 2.94
C SER A 77 -2.58 3.82 2.38
N ALA A 78 -1.76 2.95 2.95
CA ALA A 78 -1.64 1.57 2.50
C ALA A 78 -2.92 0.75 2.79
N MET A 79 -3.54 0.94 3.95
CA MET A 79 -4.79 0.27 4.29
C MET A 79 -5.95 0.77 3.42
N GLU A 80 -6.06 2.07 3.21
CA GLU A 80 -7.06 2.65 2.32
C GLU A 80 -6.88 2.15 0.89
N THR A 81 -5.67 2.20 0.36
CA THR A 81 -5.37 1.68 -0.98
C THR A 81 -5.74 0.21 -1.10
N SER A 82 -5.49 -0.60 -0.07
CA SER A 82 -5.88 -2.01 -0.06
C SER A 82 -7.40 -2.19 -0.15
N ARG A 83 -8.17 -1.39 0.62
CA ARG A 83 -9.64 -1.36 0.57
C ARG A 83 -10.14 -0.96 -0.82
N GLU A 84 -9.53 0.05 -1.43
CA GLU A 84 -9.88 0.51 -2.77
C GLU A 84 -9.53 -0.49 -3.86
N LEU A 85 -8.39 -1.18 -3.74
CA LEU A 85 -8.01 -2.26 -4.66
C LEU A 85 -9.00 -3.42 -4.63
N ILE A 86 -9.51 -3.79 -3.44
CA ILE A 86 -10.62 -4.76 -3.37
C ILE A 86 -11.83 -4.20 -4.11
N ARG A 87 -12.23 -2.96 -3.85
CA ARG A 87 -13.41 -2.38 -4.52
C ARG A 87 -13.28 -2.36 -6.04
N HIS A 88 -12.12 -1.94 -6.55
CA HIS A 88 -11.81 -1.88 -7.98
C HIS A 88 -11.52 -3.25 -8.60
N SER A 89 -11.41 -4.32 -7.81
CA SER A 89 -11.29 -5.67 -8.35
C SER A 89 -12.53 -6.12 -9.15
N TYR A 90 -13.64 -5.40 -9.01
CA TYR A 90 -14.80 -5.50 -9.91
C TYR A 90 -14.46 -5.25 -11.39
N TYR A 91 -13.54 -4.34 -11.67
CA TYR A 91 -13.09 -4.05 -13.05
C TYR A 91 -11.84 -4.83 -13.45
N ARG A 92 -10.98 -5.15 -12.46
CA ARG A 92 -9.72 -5.87 -12.68
C ARG A 92 -9.50 -6.87 -11.55
N TYR A 93 -9.86 -8.13 -11.77
CA TYR A 93 -9.82 -9.17 -10.73
C TYR A 93 -8.46 -9.29 -10.02
N GLU A 94 -7.35 -9.03 -10.73
CA GLU A 94 -6.00 -9.10 -10.16
C GLU A 94 -5.79 -8.15 -8.98
N PHE A 95 -6.55 -7.05 -8.90
CA PHE A 95 -6.46 -6.11 -7.78
C PHE A 95 -6.84 -6.75 -6.44
N ALA A 96 -7.65 -7.82 -6.42
CA ALA A 96 -7.97 -8.53 -5.18
C ALA A 96 -6.71 -9.12 -4.54
N THR A 97 -5.86 -9.79 -5.32
CA THR A 97 -4.59 -10.31 -4.82
C THR A 97 -3.64 -9.17 -4.43
N VAL A 98 -3.56 -8.11 -5.25
CA VAL A 98 -2.68 -6.96 -4.98
C VAL A 98 -3.07 -6.24 -3.69
N ALA A 99 -4.37 -6.16 -3.36
CA ALA A 99 -4.84 -5.59 -2.10
C ALA A 99 -4.27 -6.31 -0.87
N VAL A 100 -4.22 -7.65 -0.89
CA VAL A 100 -3.61 -8.44 0.19
C VAL A 100 -2.14 -8.08 0.32
N MET A 101 -1.41 -8.05 -0.79
CA MET A 101 0.02 -7.71 -0.83
C MET A 101 0.29 -6.32 -0.25
N HIS A 102 -0.54 -5.36 -0.64
CA HIS A 102 -0.41 -3.98 -0.21
C HIS A 102 -0.71 -3.81 1.28
N SER A 103 -1.73 -4.52 1.80
CA SER A 103 -2.06 -4.49 3.22
C SER A 103 -0.94 -5.05 4.10
N LEU A 104 -0.20 -6.06 3.61
CA LEU A 104 0.93 -6.64 4.34
C LEU A 104 2.07 -5.63 4.53
N TYR A 105 2.27 -4.67 3.62
CA TYR A 105 3.26 -3.60 3.84
C TYR A 105 2.87 -2.69 5.00
N ALA A 106 1.58 -2.41 5.18
CA ALA A 106 1.09 -1.65 6.33
C ALA A 106 1.38 -2.39 7.64
N LEU A 107 1.11 -3.70 7.67
CA LEU A 107 1.40 -4.56 8.82
C LEU A 107 2.89 -4.63 9.14
N GLU A 108 3.73 -4.85 8.12
CA GLU A 108 5.18 -4.87 8.26
C GLU A 108 5.70 -3.59 8.91
N HIS A 109 5.21 -2.46 8.44
CA HIS A 109 5.61 -1.15 8.96
C HIS A 109 5.26 -1.01 10.45
N VAL A 110 4.01 -1.32 10.82
CA VAL A 110 3.56 -1.24 12.22
C VAL A 110 4.34 -2.20 13.12
N LEU A 111 4.59 -3.43 12.66
CA LEU A 111 5.37 -4.41 13.41
C LEU A 111 6.83 -3.97 13.58
N ALA A 112 7.44 -3.43 12.52
CA ALA A 112 8.81 -2.93 12.56
C ALA A 112 8.97 -1.76 13.54
N GLU A 113 8.01 -0.82 13.54
CA GLU A 113 7.96 0.29 14.50
C GLU A 113 7.78 -0.22 15.94
N ARG A 114 6.83 -1.14 16.17
CA ARG A 114 6.52 -1.64 17.52
C ARG A 114 7.62 -2.51 18.12
N LEU A 115 8.33 -3.25 17.29
CA LEU A 115 9.42 -4.13 17.72
C LEU A 115 10.80 -3.45 17.63
N ALA A 116 10.89 -2.26 17.04
CA ALA A 116 12.15 -1.56 16.73
C ALA A 116 13.16 -2.45 15.97
N VAL A 117 12.66 -3.22 15.01
CA VAL A 117 13.40 -4.25 14.29
C VAL A 117 13.08 -4.17 12.81
N ASP A 118 14.11 -4.21 11.98
CA ASP A 118 14.00 -4.38 10.53
C ASP A 118 14.38 -5.82 10.15
N LYS A 119 13.38 -6.67 9.90
CA LYS A 119 13.52 -8.10 9.62
C LYS A 119 12.42 -8.59 8.67
N PRO A 120 12.61 -9.76 8.02
CA PRO A 120 11.56 -10.37 7.20
C PRO A 120 10.24 -10.54 7.96
N LEU A 121 9.11 -10.45 7.25
CA LEU A 121 7.76 -10.53 7.84
C LEU A 121 7.55 -11.74 8.75
N GLN A 122 8.09 -12.90 8.37
CA GLN A 122 8.00 -14.10 9.20
C GLN A 122 8.62 -13.85 10.59
N ASP A 123 9.85 -13.37 10.64
CA ASP A 123 10.58 -13.11 11.87
C ASP A 123 9.87 -12.08 12.76
N VAL A 124 9.28 -11.03 12.16
CA VAL A 124 8.57 -9.99 12.95
C VAL A 124 7.21 -10.48 13.44
N ILE A 125 6.51 -11.35 12.71
CA ILE A 125 5.28 -12.00 13.20
C ILE A 125 5.61 -12.93 14.38
N GLU A 126 6.63 -13.78 14.25
CA GLU A 126 7.06 -14.69 15.32
C GLU A 126 7.42 -13.92 16.60
N ARG A 127 8.19 -12.84 16.46
CA ARG A 127 8.54 -11.96 17.59
C ARG A 127 7.33 -11.26 18.20
N ALA A 128 6.35 -10.87 17.40
CA ALA A 128 5.13 -10.25 17.90
C ALA A 128 4.31 -11.24 18.74
N VAL A 129 4.31 -12.53 18.39
CA VAL A 129 3.72 -13.59 19.21
C VAL A 129 4.52 -13.78 20.50
N ASP A 130 5.84 -13.89 20.42
CA ASP A 130 6.71 -14.06 21.59
C ASP A 130 6.58 -12.90 22.59
N ALA A 131 6.37 -11.68 22.08
CA ALA A 131 6.14 -10.48 22.88
C ALA A 131 4.69 -10.34 23.39
N GLY A 132 3.80 -11.27 23.03
CA GLY A 132 2.38 -11.21 23.40
C GLY A 132 1.61 -10.06 22.74
N LEU A 133 2.15 -9.47 21.67
CA LEU A 133 1.51 -8.38 20.94
C LEU A 133 0.37 -8.90 20.05
N ILE A 134 0.45 -10.13 19.55
CA ILE A 134 -0.63 -10.78 18.79
C ILE A 134 -0.77 -12.24 19.23
N ALA A 135 -1.98 -12.79 19.09
CA ALA A 135 -2.25 -14.19 19.38
C ALA A 135 -1.67 -15.12 18.31
N ALA A 136 -1.35 -16.36 18.68
CA ALA A 136 -0.78 -17.36 17.76
C ALA A 136 -1.74 -17.71 16.62
N GLU A 137 -3.05 -17.71 16.90
CA GLU A 137 -4.09 -17.92 15.90
C GLU A 137 -4.08 -16.82 14.84
N LEU A 138 -4.00 -15.55 15.28
CA LEU A 138 -3.90 -14.40 14.38
C LEU A 138 -2.61 -14.45 13.54
N ALA A 139 -1.49 -14.85 14.14
CA ALA A 139 -0.23 -15.05 13.42
C ALA A 139 -0.34 -16.12 12.33
N ALA A 140 -1.07 -17.21 12.59
CA ALA A 140 -1.32 -18.24 11.58
C ALA A 140 -2.23 -17.74 10.43
N GLU A 141 -3.17 -16.85 10.71
CA GLU A 141 -3.98 -16.21 9.67
C GLU A 141 -3.11 -15.30 8.78
N LEU A 142 -2.22 -14.52 9.40
CA LEU A 142 -1.28 -13.61 8.73
C LEU A 142 -0.23 -14.35 7.90
N ASP A 143 0.26 -15.49 8.39
CA ASP A 143 1.24 -16.32 7.68
C ASP A 143 0.73 -16.77 6.30
N ARG A 144 -0.59 -16.95 6.14
CA ARG A 144 -1.17 -17.27 4.82
C ARG A 144 -1.01 -16.13 3.82
N GLY A 145 -1.10 -14.88 4.26
CA GLY A 145 -0.83 -13.71 3.44
C GLY A 145 0.63 -13.66 3.01
N ARG A 146 1.55 -13.89 3.96
CA ARG A 146 2.98 -14.00 3.67
C ARG A 146 3.28 -15.14 2.67
N LEU A 147 2.73 -16.33 2.89
CA LEU A 147 2.93 -17.47 1.99
C LEU A 147 2.39 -17.20 0.59
N LEU A 148 1.27 -16.48 0.48
CA LEU A 148 0.74 -16.04 -0.82
C LEU A 148 1.73 -15.09 -1.51
N ARG A 149 2.27 -14.11 -0.79
CA ARG A 149 3.30 -13.21 -1.31
C ARG A 149 4.51 -13.97 -1.82
N ASP A 150 5.01 -14.93 -1.05
CA ASP A 150 6.19 -15.70 -1.43
C ASP A 150 5.94 -16.50 -2.71
N LYS A 151 4.75 -17.11 -2.83
CA LYS A 151 4.33 -17.81 -4.06
C LYS A 151 4.25 -16.88 -5.27
N LEU A 152 3.77 -15.64 -5.08
CA LEU A 152 3.73 -14.63 -6.15
C LEU A 152 5.15 -14.24 -6.59
N THR A 153 6.04 -13.95 -5.64
CA THR A 153 7.42 -13.59 -5.91
C THR A 153 8.19 -14.71 -6.62
N GLN A 154 7.89 -15.96 -6.28
CA GLN A 154 8.46 -17.15 -6.94
C GLN A 154 7.81 -17.46 -8.30
N GLY A 155 6.74 -16.77 -8.69
CA GLY A 155 5.98 -17.06 -9.90
C GLY A 155 5.17 -18.36 -9.83
N ALA A 156 5.00 -18.94 -8.65
CA ALA A 156 4.22 -20.18 -8.43
C ALA A 156 2.71 -19.94 -8.55
N VAL A 157 2.26 -18.70 -8.33
CA VAL A 157 0.89 -18.25 -8.58
C VAL A 157 0.91 -16.90 -9.31
N THR A 158 -0.18 -16.55 -9.98
CA THR A 158 -0.32 -15.27 -10.67
C THR A 158 -1.05 -14.24 -9.81
N SER A 159 -1.07 -12.98 -10.23
CA SER A 159 -1.86 -11.93 -9.59
C SER A 159 -3.38 -12.18 -9.60
N ALA A 160 -3.87 -13.21 -10.29
CA ALA A 160 -5.26 -13.67 -10.24
C ALA A 160 -5.48 -14.82 -9.23
N ALA A 161 -4.57 -15.02 -8.27
CA ALA A 161 -4.63 -16.11 -7.30
C ALA A 161 -5.84 -16.04 -6.34
N LEU A 162 -6.34 -14.84 -6.04
CA LEU A 162 -7.47 -14.64 -5.13
C LEU A 162 -8.62 -13.91 -5.81
N GLY A 163 -9.84 -14.31 -5.45
CA GLY A 163 -11.04 -13.53 -5.70
C GLY A 163 -11.30 -12.49 -4.61
N PRO A 164 -12.18 -11.49 -4.87
CA PRO A 164 -12.43 -10.38 -3.97
C PRO A 164 -12.93 -10.80 -2.58
N VAL A 165 -13.77 -11.83 -2.48
CA VAL A 165 -14.28 -12.34 -1.19
C VAL A 165 -13.13 -12.83 -0.31
N ARG A 166 -12.28 -13.71 -0.85
CA ARG A 166 -11.15 -14.27 -0.10
C ARG A 166 -10.09 -13.22 0.21
N ALA A 167 -9.84 -12.29 -0.71
CA ALA A 167 -8.96 -11.16 -0.47
C ALA A 167 -9.47 -10.29 0.67
N THR A 168 -10.78 -10.01 0.73
CA THR A 168 -11.41 -9.24 1.81
C THR A 168 -11.21 -9.89 3.16
N GLU A 169 -11.39 -11.21 3.27
CA GLU A 169 -11.13 -11.95 4.51
C GLU A 169 -9.68 -11.80 4.97
N MET A 170 -8.71 -11.94 4.06
CA MET A 170 -7.29 -11.81 4.39
C MET A 170 -6.91 -10.36 4.75
N VAL A 171 -7.45 -9.38 4.05
CA VAL A 171 -7.25 -7.95 4.38
C VAL A 171 -7.90 -7.59 5.71
N ARG A 172 -9.08 -8.15 6.04
CA ARG A 172 -9.71 -7.93 7.35
C ARG A 172 -8.81 -8.40 8.51
N VAL A 173 -8.19 -9.57 8.38
CA VAL A 173 -7.21 -10.08 9.37
C VAL A 173 -6.06 -9.08 9.56
N VAL A 174 -5.58 -8.47 8.48
CA VAL A 174 -4.53 -7.44 8.56
C VAL A 174 -5.04 -6.17 9.25
N PHE A 175 -6.26 -5.72 8.94
CA PHE A 175 -6.89 -4.57 9.59
C PHE A 175 -7.07 -4.79 11.10
N ASP A 176 -7.51 -5.97 11.49
CA ASP A 176 -7.67 -6.36 12.89
C ASP A 176 -6.32 -6.38 13.62
N ALA A 177 -5.28 -6.95 12.98
CA ALA A 177 -3.92 -6.98 13.52
C ALA A 177 -3.34 -5.58 13.70
N VAL A 178 -3.45 -4.71 12.69
CA VAL A 178 -2.97 -3.32 12.77
C VAL A 178 -3.73 -2.56 13.86
N SER A 179 -5.05 -2.68 13.91
CA SER A 179 -5.87 -2.04 14.94
C SER A 179 -5.47 -2.50 16.35
N LEU A 180 -5.16 -3.78 16.53
CA LEU A 180 -4.67 -4.31 17.81
C LEU A 180 -3.31 -3.75 18.16
N LEU A 181 -2.36 -3.73 17.21
CA LEU A 181 -1.01 -3.25 17.41
C LEU A 181 -0.94 -1.74 17.74
N LEU A 182 -1.87 -0.95 17.19
CA LEU A 182 -1.97 0.48 17.43
C LEU A 182 -2.66 0.83 18.75
N ARG A 183 -3.35 -0.11 19.40
CA ARG A 183 -3.91 0.16 20.73
C ARG A 183 -2.79 0.57 21.69
N PRO A 184 -3.01 1.62 22.50
CA PRO A 184 -2.07 1.99 23.56
C PRO A 184 -1.77 0.77 24.42
N SER A 185 -0.48 0.48 24.62
CA SER A 185 -0.10 -0.49 25.65
C SER A 185 -0.42 0.15 27.01
N ALA A 186 -0.99 -0.60 27.95
CA ALA A 186 -1.32 -0.10 29.29
C ALA A 186 -0.12 0.57 30.01
N VAL A 187 1.11 0.22 29.63
CA VAL A 187 2.35 0.84 30.13
C VAL A 187 2.58 2.24 29.52
N ALA A 188 2.20 2.46 28.27
CA ALA A 188 2.33 3.74 27.57
C ALA A 188 1.26 4.76 28.02
N GLU A 189 0.05 4.31 28.33
CA GLU A 189 -1.01 5.17 28.89
C GLU A 189 -0.63 5.74 30.26
N ALA A 190 0.02 4.92 31.11
CA ALA A 190 0.52 5.37 32.40
C ALA A 190 1.59 6.46 32.29
N THR A 191 2.42 6.45 31.23
CA THR A 191 3.43 7.49 30.97
C THR A 191 2.87 8.73 30.27
N ALA A 192 1.84 8.58 29.41
CA ALA A 192 1.22 9.69 28.69
C ALA A 192 0.25 10.51 29.56
N ALA A 193 -0.37 9.88 30.57
CA ALA A 193 -1.20 10.56 31.57
C ALA A 193 -0.41 11.65 32.35
N ASP A 194 0.91 11.51 32.44
CA ASP A 194 1.80 12.52 33.05
C ASP A 194 2.10 13.71 32.13
N THR A 195 1.77 13.63 30.83
CA THR A 195 2.10 14.66 29.82
C THR A 195 0.88 15.30 29.13
N SER A 196 -0.32 14.76 29.31
CA SER A 196 -1.56 15.23 28.65
C SER A 196 -2.22 16.41 29.38
N GLY A 197 -1.52 17.55 29.43
CA GLY A 197 -2.05 18.81 29.96
C GLY A 197 -2.68 19.73 28.90
N ALA A 198 -2.55 19.44 27.61
CA ALA A 198 -3.09 20.27 26.53
C ALA A 198 -3.74 19.40 25.45
N GLN A 199 -5.01 19.65 25.15
CA GLN A 199 -5.79 18.88 24.19
C GLN A 199 -5.28 19.10 22.75
N PRO A 200 -5.16 18.05 21.93
CA PRO A 200 -4.70 18.15 20.54
C PRO A 200 -5.65 18.98 19.65
N GLU A 201 -6.93 19.07 20.01
CA GLU A 201 -7.92 19.91 19.31
C GLU A 201 -7.58 21.41 19.42
N ASP A 202 -7.09 21.86 20.59
CA ASP A 202 -6.67 23.24 20.81
C ASP A 202 -5.42 23.59 19.99
N GLN A 203 -4.54 22.62 19.78
CA GLN A 203 -3.35 22.78 18.94
C GLN A 203 -3.71 22.91 17.45
N LEU A 204 -4.64 22.10 16.97
CA LEU A 204 -5.12 22.16 15.59
C LEU A 204 -5.85 23.49 15.30
N ALA A 205 -6.70 23.93 16.23
CA ALA A 205 -7.38 25.22 16.17
C ALA A 205 -6.38 26.40 16.13
N GLY A 206 -5.29 26.30 16.91
CA GLY A 206 -4.20 27.27 16.90
C GLY A 206 -3.48 27.36 15.55
N LEU A 207 -3.10 26.21 14.97
CA LEU A 207 -2.42 26.14 13.67
C LEU A 207 -3.31 26.62 12.52
N TRP A 208 -4.60 26.29 12.56
CA TRP A 208 -5.56 26.77 11.56
C TRP A 208 -5.70 28.29 11.58
N GLU A 209 -5.78 28.87 12.77
CA GLU A 209 -5.93 30.31 12.93
C GLU A 209 -4.62 31.06 12.60
N GLU A 210 -3.45 30.45 12.83
CA GLU A 210 -2.17 30.96 12.32
C GLU A 210 -2.14 30.97 10.78
N HIS A 211 -2.56 29.87 10.13
CA HIS A 211 -2.65 29.79 8.68
C HIS A 211 -3.59 30.86 8.10
N ARG A 212 -4.76 31.09 8.70
CA ARG A 212 -5.71 32.15 8.28
C ARG A 212 -5.13 33.56 8.36
N ARG A 213 -4.20 33.81 9.30
CA ARG A 213 -3.56 35.11 9.49
C ARG A 213 -2.28 35.27 8.68
N ALA A 214 -1.71 34.17 8.20
CA ALA A 214 -0.53 34.20 7.35
C ALA A 214 -0.85 34.92 6.04
N LEU A 215 -0.08 35.98 5.74
CA LEU A 215 -0.18 36.63 4.45
C LEU A 215 0.36 35.70 3.38
N PHE A 216 -0.39 35.53 2.28
CA PHE A 216 0.09 34.74 1.15
C PHE A 216 1.45 35.28 0.69
N PRO A 217 2.51 34.44 0.60
CA PRO A 217 3.86 34.93 0.43
C PRO A 217 3.99 35.73 -0.86
N ALA A 218 4.64 36.89 -0.78
CA ALA A 218 4.74 37.81 -1.91
C ALA A 218 5.45 37.18 -3.13
N SER A 219 6.36 36.23 -2.89
CA SER A 219 7.11 35.50 -3.92
C SER A 219 6.27 34.59 -4.81
N PHE A 220 5.04 34.25 -4.40
CA PHE A 220 4.13 33.38 -5.15
C PHE A 220 2.94 34.12 -5.76
N ARG A 221 2.84 35.46 -5.58
CA ARG A 221 1.75 36.25 -6.17
C ARG A 221 1.98 36.44 -7.67
N GLY A 222 1.07 35.91 -8.49
CA GLY A 222 1.12 36.07 -9.95
C GLY A 222 2.19 35.23 -10.65
N VAL A 223 2.77 34.25 -9.95
CA VAL A 223 3.69 33.27 -10.55
C VAL A 223 2.87 32.11 -11.10
N ASP A 224 2.97 31.89 -12.40
CA ASP A 224 2.45 30.68 -13.04
C ASP A 224 3.39 29.51 -12.68
N ILE A 225 2.84 28.49 -12.01
CA ILE A 225 3.64 27.33 -11.59
C ILE A 225 3.57 26.32 -12.74
N GLU A 226 4.73 26.09 -13.38
CA GLU A 226 4.84 25.19 -14.51
C GLU A 226 4.24 23.80 -14.19
N GLY A 227 3.17 23.43 -14.92
CA GLY A 227 2.46 22.17 -14.74
C GLY A 227 1.23 22.21 -13.82
N VAL A 228 0.88 23.36 -13.24
CA VAL A 228 -0.32 23.55 -12.41
C VAL A 228 -1.25 24.58 -13.06
N ASP A 229 -2.28 24.10 -13.75
CA ASP A 229 -3.35 24.99 -14.23
C ASP A 229 -4.24 25.39 -13.04
N LEU A 230 -4.06 26.61 -12.54
CA LEU A 230 -4.79 27.14 -11.39
C LEU A 230 -6.32 27.20 -11.61
N VAL A 231 -6.79 27.12 -12.87
CA VAL A 231 -8.23 27.07 -13.20
C VAL A 231 -8.86 25.72 -12.79
N LEU A 232 -8.08 24.63 -12.77
CA LEU A 232 -8.54 23.30 -12.32
C LEU A 232 -8.62 23.19 -10.79
N LEU A 233 -7.76 23.92 -10.07
CA LEU A 233 -7.72 23.93 -8.61
C LEU A 233 -8.99 24.59 -8.00
N ASP A 234 -9.59 25.54 -8.71
CA ASP A 234 -10.82 26.23 -8.28
C ASP A 234 -12.09 25.37 -8.49
N ALA A 235 -12.04 24.38 -9.39
CA ALA A 235 -13.15 23.45 -9.66
C ALA A 235 -13.31 22.40 -8.55
N ASP A 236 -12.22 21.96 -7.92
CA ASP A 236 -12.25 21.00 -6.82
C ASP A 236 -12.73 21.64 -5.50
N VAL A 237 -12.56 22.96 -5.34
CA VAL A 237 -13.06 23.70 -4.16
C VAL A 237 -14.56 23.99 -4.27
N HIS A 238 -15.09 24.25 -5.47
CA HIS A 238 -16.52 24.48 -5.67
C HIS A 238 -17.40 23.24 -5.42
N GLY A 239 -16.82 22.03 -5.36
CA GLY A 239 -17.53 20.80 -5.00
C GLY A 239 -17.67 20.56 -3.48
N LEU A 240 -17.01 21.36 -2.64
CA LEU A 240 -16.90 21.14 -1.19
C LEU A 240 -17.63 22.20 -0.34
N VAL A 241 -18.39 23.10 -0.97
CA VAL A 241 -19.32 24.02 -0.28
C VAL A 241 -20.69 23.84 -0.91
N GLN A 242 -21.61 23.19 -0.19
CA GLN A 242 -23.05 23.23 -0.46
C GLN A 242 -23.66 24.48 0.19
#